data_AF-A0A2V6L295-F1
#
_entry.id   AF-A0A2V6L295-F1
#
_cell.length_a   1.000
_cell.length_b   1.000
_cell.length_c   1.000
_cell.angle_alpha   90.00
_cell.angle_beta   90.00
_cell.angle_gamma   90.00
#
_symmetry.space_group_name_H-M   'P 1'
#
loop_
_entity.id
_entity.type
_entity.pdbx_description
1 polymer ?
#
loop_
_entity_poly.entity_id
_entity_poly.type
_entity_poly.pdbx_seq_one_letter_code
_entity_poly.pdbx_strand_id
1 'polypeptide(L)'
;MNWEAISAVSQLVGSIAVVFSVLYLGIQVHRSTRVARLATQDAAATALRDVTKPFMENADVERIWRVGLEDLNALSVQDQARFFHAVYQFLKAFETIHFHYVYGLMDRQLWEGWRGLLRHYVAAPGIAHYWKLRPEVFSERFRKFVDALEPPTEQRTVGTLLGQEPKS
;
A
#
# COMPACT_ATOMS: atom_id res chain seq x y z
N MET A 1 -60.80 -11.89 -29.27
CA MET A 1 -59.45 -11.29 -29.20
C MET A 1 -58.85 -11.71 -27.87
N ASN A 2 -57.79 -12.51 -27.90
CA ASN A 2 -57.27 -13.22 -26.73
C ASN A 2 -56.36 -12.30 -25.89
N TRP A 3 -56.93 -11.19 -25.40
CA TRP A 3 -56.24 -10.17 -24.63
C TRP A 3 -55.55 -10.72 -23.38
N GLU A 4 -56.16 -11.74 -22.77
CA GLU A 4 -55.56 -12.46 -21.64
C GLU A 4 -54.29 -13.20 -22.05
N ALA A 5 -54.29 -13.90 -23.19
CA ALA A 5 -53.08 -14.56 -23.69
C ALA A 5 -51.99 -13.55 -24.06
N ILE A 6 -52.34 -12.41 -24.65
CA ILE A 6 -51.38 -11.34 -24.95
C ILE A 6 -50.79 -10.78 -23.65
N SER A 7 -51.63 -10.52 -22.63
CA SER A 7 -51.19 -10.04 -21.33
C SER A 7 -50.27 -11.04 -20.62
N ALA A 8 -50.64 -12.33 -20.62
CA ALA A 8 -49.83 -13.40 -20.03
C ALA A 8 -48.47 -13.53 -20.72
N VAL A 9 -48.42 -13.44 -22.05
CA VAL A 9 -47.16 -13.45 -22.81
C VAL A 9 -46.32 -12.20 -22.51
N SER A 10 -46.93 -11.01 -22.44
CA SER A 10 -46.21 -9.77 -22.07
C SER A 10 -45.64 -9.80 -20.65
N GLN A 11 -46.39 -10.35 -19.69
CA GLN A 11 -45.92 -10.53 -18.32
C GLN A 11 -44.77 -11.55 -18.24
N LEU A 12 -44.87 -12.65 -18.98
CA LEU A 12 -43.80 -13.64 -19.06
C LEU A 12 -42.51 -13.01 -19.62
N VAL A 13 -42.60 -12.30 -20.75
CA VAL A 13 -41.46 -11.60 -21.37
C VAL A 13 -40.88 -10.55 -20.42
N GLY A 14 -41.73 -9.77 -19.75
CA GLY A 14 -41.31 -8.78 -18.76
C GLY A 14 -40.57 -9.40 -17.58
N SER A 15 -41.07 -10.50 -17.03
CA SER A 15 -40.43 -11.22 -15.92
C SER A 15 -39.05 -11.76 -16.31
N ILE A 16 -38.92 -12.31 -17.52
CA ILE A 16 -37.65 -12.81 -18.08
C ILE A 16 -36.66 -11.65 -18.28
N ALA A 17 -37.12 -10.52 -18.81
CA ALA A 17 -36.28 -9.33 -19.00
C ALA A 17 -35.74 -8.77 -17.67
N VAL A 18 -36.55 -8.79 -16.60
CA VAL A 18 -36.11 -8.38 -15.25
C VAL A 18 -35.04 -9.32 -14.72
N VAL A 19 -35.22 -10.64 -14.84
CA VAL A 19 -34.21 -11.63 -14.40
C VAL A 19 -32.88 -11.41 -15.13
N PHE A 20 -32.91 -11.25 -16.46
CA PHE A 20 -31.69 -10.97 -17.22
C PHE A 20 -31.06 -9.63 -16.84
N SER A 21 -31.86 -8.61 -16.54
CA SER A 21 -31.37 -7.30 -16.10
C SER A 21 -30.63 -7.40 -14.76
N VAL A 22 -31.17 -8.17 -13.80
CA VAL A 22 -30.53 -8.40 -12.49
C VAL A 22 -29.24 -9.22 -12.65
N LEU A 23 -29.24 -10.26 -13.48
CA LEU A 23 -28.02 -11.05 -13.77
C LEU A 23 -26.93 -10.20 -14.42
N TYR A 24 -27.30 -9.39 -15.41
CA TYR A 24 -26.38 -8.47 -16.07
C TYR A 24 -25.81 -7.46 -15.08
N LEU A 25 -26.65 -6.87 -14.22
CA LEU A 25 -26.21 -5.94 -13.19
C LEU A 25 -25.24 -6.61 -12.21
N GLY A 26 -25.52 -7.85 -11.78
CA GLY A 26 -24.61 -8.63 -10.94
C GLY A 26 -23.23 -8.84 -11.58
N ILE A 27 -23.20 -9.22 -12.86
CA ILE A 27 -21.95 -9.37 -13.63
C ILE A 27 -21.25 -8.02 -13.80
N GLN A 28 -22.01 -6.94 -14.09
CA GLN A 28 -21.48 -5.59 -14.29
C GLN A 28 -20.82 -5.07 -13.01
N VAL A 29 -21.47 -5.22 -11.85
CA VAL A 29 -20.91 -4.85 -10.54
C VAL A 29 -19.66 -5.67 -10.24
N HIS A 30 -19.65 -6.98 -10.55
CA HIS A 30 -18.47 -7.82 -10.34
C HIS A 30 -17.28 -7.40 -11.21
N ARG A 31 -17.52 -7.04 -12.48
CA ARG A 31 -16.46 -6.52 -13.37
C ARG A 31 -15.96 -5.15 -12.92
N SER A 32 -16.87 -4.25 -12.55
CA SER A 32 -16.53 -2.91 -12.05
C SER A 32 -15.67 -2.97 -10.77
N THR A 33 -16.03 -3.85 -9.84
CA THR A 33 -15.24 -4.05 -8.60
C THR A 33 -13.84 -4.61 -8.89
N ARG A 34 -13.71 -5.53 -9.85
CA ARG A 34 -12.39 -6.04 -10.28
C ARG A 34 -11.50 -4.95 -10.88
N VAL A 35 -12.05 -4.09 -11.74
CA VAL A 35 -11.31 -2.96 -12.32
C VAL A 35 -10.89 -1.96 -11.24
N ALA A 36 -11.80 -1.62 -10.33
CA ALA A 36 -11.51 -0.72 -9.22
C ALA A 36 -10.36 -1.26 -8.34
N ARG A 37 -10.36 -2.56 -8.01
CA ARG A 37 -9.27 -3.20 -7.26
C ARG A 37 -7.92 -3.10 -7.97
N LEU A 38 -7.88 -3.29 -9.29
CA LEU A 38 -6.62 -3.17 -10.05
C LEU A 38 -6.12 -1.73 -10.08
N ALA A 39 -7.00 -0.76 -10.29
CA ALA A 39 -6.65 0.66 -10.26
C ALA A 39 -6.12 1.09 -8.89
N THR A 40 -6.72 0.62 -7.80
CA THR A 40 -6.24 0.89 -6.44
C THR A 40 -4.85 0.30 -6.18
N GLN A 41 -4.59 -0.92 -6.66
CA GLN A 41 -3.27 -1.54 -6.55
C GLN A 41 -2.19 -0.77 -7.33
N ASP A 42 -2.49 -0.35 -8.56
CA ASP A 42 -1.56 0.45 -9.36
C ASP A 42 -1.32 1.84 -8.77
N ALA A 43 -2.36 2.48 -8.23
CA ALA A 43 -2.22 3.75 -7.52
C ALA A 43 -1.33 3.61 -6.27
N ALA A 44 -1.47 2.52 -5.52
CA ALA A 44 -0.64 2.24 -4.35
C ALA A 44 0.83 2.00 -4.73
N ALA A 45 1.07 1.23 -5.80
CA ALA A 45 2.41 1.03 -6.33
C ALA A 45 3.02 2.33 -6.86
N THR A 46 2.24 3.18 -7.53
CA THR A 46 2.67 4.49 -8.02
C THR A 46 3.04 5.41 -6.87
N ALA A 47 2.20 5.51 -5.83
CA ALA A 47 2.49 6.34 -4.66
C ALA A 47 3.83 5.96 -4.01
N LEU A 48 4.12 4.66 -3.87
CA LEU A 48 5.41 4.26 -3.32
C LEU A 48 6.57 4.52 -4.30
N ARG A 49 6.38 4.27 -5.60
CA ARG A 49 7.37 4.64 -6.62
C ARG A 49 7.73 6.11 -6.54
N ASP A 50 6.75 7.00 -6.45
CA ASP A 50 6.97 8.45 -6.37
C ASP A 50 7.76 8.85 -5.12
N VAL A 51 7.54 8.16 -4.00
CA VAL A 51 8.33 8.38 -2.77
C VAL A 51 9.76 7.85 -2.89
N THR A 52 9.96 6.71 -3.56
CA THR A 52 11.29 6.08 -3.68
C THR A 52 12.13 6.58 -4.84
N LYS A 53 11.50 7.14 -5.88
CA LYS A 53 12.15 7.63 -7.09
C LYS A 53 13.24 8.69 -6.81
N PRO A 54 13.04 9.68 -5.92
CA PRO A 54 14.10 10.62 -5.55
C PRO A 54 15.35 9.96 -4.98
N PHE A 55 15.22 8.82 -4.29
CA PHE A 55 16.37 8.07 -3.77
C PHE A 55 17.20 7.42 -4.89
N MET A 56 16.57 7.09 -6.00
CA MET A 56 17.26 6.56 -7.18
C MET A 56 17.89 7.68 -8.02
N GLU A 57 17.21 8.81 -8.16
CA GLU A 57 17.61 9.89 -9.08
C GLU A 57 18.61 10.89 -8.47
N ASN A 58 18.67 11.00 -7.14
CA ASN A 58 19.52 11.97 -6.46
C ASN A 58 20.41 11.30 -5.41
N ALA A 59 21.72 11.30 -5.68
CA ALA A 59 22.73 10.68 -4.82
C ALA A 59 22.81 11.31 -3.41
N ASP A 60 22.51 12.60 -3.25
CA ASP A 60 22.50 13.22 -1.91
C ASP A 60 21.29 12.72 -1.10
N VAL A 61 20.12 12.61 -1.73
CA VAL A 61 18.92 12.09 -1.07
C VAL A 61 19.08 10.60 -0.75
N GLU A 62 19.66 9.82 -1.65
CA GLU A 62 20.06 8.42 -1.39
C GLU A 62 20.96 8.33 -0.16
N ARG A 63 22.02 9.13 -0.11
CA ARG A 63 22.98 9.13 0.99
C ARG A 63 22.30 9.48 2.31
N ILE A 64 21.48 10.53 2.32
CA ILE A 64 20.73 10.95 3.51
C ILE A 64 19.80 9.83 3.98
N TRP A 65 19.07 9.21 3.06
CA TRP A 65 18.18 8.09 3.38
C TRP A 65 18.96 6.91 3.96
N ARG A 66 19.97 6.43 3.24
CA ARG A 66 20.77 5.26 3.63
C ARG A 66 21.49 5.46 4.96
N VAL A 67 22.13 6.61 5.16
CA VAL A 67 22.83 6.91 6.43
C VAL A 67 21.81 7.10 7.55
N GLY A 68 20.74 7.87 7.32
CA GLY A 68 19.73 8.15 8.34
C GLY A 68 18.97 6.92 8.83
N LEU A 69 18.80 5.88 7.98
CA LEU A 69 18.20 4.61 8.39
C LEU A 69 18.98 3.95 9.53
N GLU A 70 20.32 3.99 9.46
CA GLU A 70 21.19 3.22 10.35
C GLU A 70 21.83 4.09 11.46
N ASP A 71 22.20 5.34 11.15
CA ASP A 71 22.79 6.30 12.09
C ASP A 71 22.33 7.74 11.80
N LEU A 72 21.29 8.16 12.51
CA LEU A 72 20.79 9.54 12.46
C LEU A 72 21.81 10.58 12.92
N ASN A 73 22.71 10.25 13.84
CA ASN A 73 23.66 11.20 14.42
C ASN A 73 24.81 11.51 13.45
N ALA A 74 25.05 10.63 12.48
CA ALA A 74 25.98 10.87 11.38
C ALA A 74 25.46 11.93 10.38
N LEU A 75 24.17 12.30 10.44
CA LEU A 75 23.58 13.34 9.61
C LEU A 75 23.66 14.72 10.29
N SER A 76 23.88 15.76 9.50
CA SER A 76 23.71 17.15 9.93
C SER A 76 22.25 17.41 10.34
N VAL A 77 21.99 18.46 11.14
CA VAL A 77 20.61 18.82 11.54
C VAL A 77 19.71 19.07 10.33
N GLN A 78 20.25 19.68 9.27
CA GLN A 78 19.50 19.91 8.03
C GLN A 78 19.17 18.59 7.30
N ASP A 79 20.13 17.66 7.28
CA ASP A 79 19.93 16.33 6.68
C ASP A 79 18.98 15.46 7.50
N GLN A 80 19.00 15.56 8.83
CA GLN A 80 18.04 14.88 9.70
C GLN A 80 16.61 15.36 9.42
N ALA A 81 16.40 16.66 9.20
CA ALA A 81 15.10 17.18 8.82
C ALA A 81 14.63 16.62 7.46
N ARG A 82 15.51 16.56 6.46
CA ARG A 82 15.22 15.94 5.16
C ARG A 82 14.90 14.45 5.30
N PHE A 83 15.67 13.73 6.11
CA PHE A 83 15.41 12.33 6.43
C PHE A 83 14.03 12.14 7.06
N PHE A 84 13.65 12.96 8.05
CA PHE A 84 12.32 12.89 8.66
C PHE A 84 11.18 13.16 7.66
N HIS A 85 11.36 14.07 6.71
CA HIS A 85 10.40 14.26 5.61
C HIS A 85 10.32 13.04 4.69
N ALA A 86 11.44 12.40 4.40
CA ALA A 86 11.48 11.15 3.62
C ALA A 86 10.77 10.01 4.36
N VAL A 87 11.04 9.82 5.65
CA VAL A 87 10.40 8.80 6.50
C VAL A 87 8.89 9.04 6.57
N TYR A 88 8.46 10.28 6.78
CA TYR A 88 7.05 10.65 6.81
C TYR A 88 6.34 10.22 5.52
N GLN A 89 6.88 10.58 4.35
CA GLN A 89 6.29 10.24 3.06
C GLN A 89 6.26 8.72 2.82
N PHE A 90 7.34 8.03 3.19
CA PHE A 90 7.42 6.58 3.11
C PHE A 90 6.34 5.90 3.95
N LEU A 91 6.24 6.25 5.24
CA LEU A 91 5.23 5.67 6.12
C LEU A 91 3.80 6.04 5.71
N LYS A 92 3.57 7.22 5.12
CA LYS A 92 2.26 7.62 4.59
C LYS A 92 1.84 6.80 3.37
N ALA A 93 2.78 6.47 2.48
CA ALA A 93 2.52 5.54 1.39
C ALA A 93 2.12 4.16 1.95
N PHE A 94 2.82 3.66 2.97
CA PHE A 94 2.49 2.40 3.63
C PHE A 94 1.16 2.42 4.39
N GLU A 95 0.81 3.53 5.04
CA GLU A 95 -0.50 3.71 5.65
C GLU A 95 -1.61 3.56 4.61
N THR A 96 -1.44 4.17 3.44
CA THR A 96 -2.39 4.06 2.32
C THR A 96 -2.50 2.62 1.81
N ILE A 97 -1.36 1.94 1.59
CA ILE A 97 -1.30 0.52 1.20
C ILE A 97 -2.02 -0.36 2.23
N HIS A 98 -1.80 -0.12 3.52
CA HIS A 98 -2.45 -0.86 4.60
C HIS A 98 -3.96 -0.65 4.59
N PHE A 99 -4.44 0.58 4.38
CA PHE A 99 -5.88 0.86 4.27
C PHE A 99 -6.51 0.13 3.09
N HIS A 100 -5.86 0.12 1.92
CA HIS A 100 -6.32 -0.65 0.76
C HIS A 100 -6.44 -2.15 1.06
N TYR A 101 -5.49 -2.71 1.83
CA TYR A 101 -5.59 -4.10 2.27
C TYR A 101 -6.77 -4.32 3.24
N VAL A 102 -6.91 -3.50 4.27
CA VAL A 102 -7.98 -3.62 5.27
C VAL A 102 -9.38 -3.54 4.65
N TYR A 103 -9.55 -2.72 3.60
CA TYR A 103 -10.83 -2.60 2.88
C TYR A 103 -11.00 -3.60 1.72
N GLY A 104 -10.10 -4.58 1.56
CA GLY A 104 -10.24 -5.64 0.55
C GLY A 104 -9.99 -5.19 -0.89
N LEU A 105 -9.21 -4.12 -1.06
CA LEU A 105 -8.81 -3.55 -2.35
C LEU A 105 -7.42 -4.02 -2.80
N MET A 106 -6.60 -4.54 -1.88
CA MET A 106 -5.28 -5.11 -2.14
C MET A 106 -5.34 -6.64 -2.12
N ASP A 107 -4.68 -7.29 -3.08
CA ASP A 107 -4.46 -8.73 -3.02
C ASP A 107 -3.59 -9.12 -1.82
N ARG A 108 -3.85 -10.30 -1.24
CA ARG A 108 -3.13 -10.77 -0.05
C ARG A 108 -1.65 -11.02 -0.34
N GLN A 109 -1.29 -11.63 -1.47
CA GLN A 109 0.12 -11.90 -1.78
C GLN A 109 0.91 -10.61 -1.98
N LEU A 110 0.30 -9.63 -2.66
CA LEU A 110 0.90 -8.32 -2.83
C LEU A 110 1.07 -7.60 -1.48
N TRP A 111 0.05 -7.66 -0.62
CA TRP A 111 0.13 -7.13 0.73
C TRP A 111 1.26 -7.77 1.55
N GLU A 112 1.44 -9.09 1.47
CA GLU A 112 2.51 -9.78 2.20
C GLU A 112 3.91 -9.27 1.80
N GLY A 113 4.13 -8.97 0.52
CA GLY A 113 5.37 -8.34 0.05
C GLY A 113 5.58 -6.96 0.67
N TRP A 114 4.55 -6.11 0.65
CA TRP A 114 4.61 -4.77 1.27
C TRP A 114 4.81 -4.83 2.78
N ARG A 115 4.09 -5.72 3.47
CA ARG A 115 4.24 -5.96 4.90
C ARG A 115 5.67 -6.38 5.24
N GLY A 116 6.23 -7.30 4.45
CA GLY A 116 7.61 -7.74 4.59
C GLY A 116 8.60 -6.58 4.47
N LEU A 117 8.44 -5.74 3.43
CA LEU A 117 9.27 -4.56 3.23
C LEU A 117 9.17 -3.59 4.41
N LEU A 118 7.96 -3.19 4.79
CA LEU A 118 7.73 -2.26 5.90
C LEU A 118 8.39 -2.75 7.19
N ARG A 119 8.26 -4.04 7.50
CA ARG A 119 8.82 -4.66 8.69
C ARG A 119 10.34 -4.47 8.81
N HIS A 120 11.08 -4.53 7.71
CA HIS A 120 12.53 -4.28 7.74
C HIS A 120 12.85 -2.79 7.96
N TYR A 121 12.04 -1.88 7.41
CA TYR A 121 12.27 -0.45 7.52
C TYR A 121 11.86 0.11 8.88
N VAL A 122 10.73 -0.29 9.46
CA VAL A 122 10.31 0.21 10.78
C VAL A 122 11.22 -0.26 11.92
N ALA A 123 11.92 -1.38 11.71
CA ALA A 123 12.94 -1.86 12.63
C ALA A 123 14.25 -1.06 12.55
N ALA A 124 14.48 -0.31 11.46
CA ALA A 124 15.68 0.47 11.28
C ALA A 124 15.81 1.57 12.35
N PRO A 125 16.99 1.76 12.97
CA PRO A 125 17.17 2.71 14.07
C PRO A 125 16.61 4.11 13.80
N GLY A 126 16.82 4.64 12.60
CA GLY A 126 16.35 5.98 12.23
C GLY A 126 14.84 6.10 12.12
N ILE A 127 14.17 5.10 11.53
CA ILE A 127 12.70 5.09 11.41
C ILE A 127 12.07 4.79 12.77
N ALA A 128 12.64 3.85 13.54
CA ALA A 128 12.18 3.55 14.89
C ALA A 128 12.27 4.78 15.80
N HIS A 129 13.32 5.59 15.65
CA HIS A 129 13.45 6.87 16.36
C HIS A 129 12.36 7.87 15.92
N TYR A 130 12.18 8.08 14.62
CA TYR A 130 11.12 8.94 14.09
C TYR A 130 9.72 8.52 14.57
N TRP A 131 9.45 7.21 14.54
CA TRP A 131 8.17 6.63 14.96
C TRP A 131 7.84 6.92 16.43
N LYS A 132 8.85 6.91 17.31
CA LYS A 132 8.67 7.29 18.73
C LYS A 132 8.39 8.77 18.93
N LEU A 133 8.93 9.63 18.05
CA LEU A 133 8.77 11.07 18.15
C LEU A 133 7.43 11.58 17.64
N ARG A 134 6.90 10.99 16.56
CA ARG A 134 5.69 11.47 15.88
C ARG A 134 4.74 10.34 15.46
N PRO A 135 4.31 9.44 16.36
CA PRO A 135 3.35 8.40 15.98
C PRO A 135 1.96 9.00 15.63
N GLU A 136 1.56 10.10 16.27
CA GLU A 136 0.23 10.70 16.19
C GLU A 136 -0.16 11.23 14.82
N VAL A 137 0.82 11.47 13.93
CA VAL A 137 0.53 11.88 12.54
C VAL A 137 -0.07 10.74 11.71
N PHE A 138 -0.05 9.51 12.21
CA PHE A 138 -0.63 8.33 11.60
C PHE A 138 -1.93 7.93 12.31
N SER A 139 -2.85 7.36 11.54
CA SER A 139 -4.10 6.82 12.08
C SER A 139 -3.83 5.77 13.16
N GLU A 140 -4.72 5.71 14.14
CA GLU A 140 -4.62 4.73 15.24
C GLU A 140 -4.54 3.29 14.74
N ARG A 141 -5.27 2.97 13.67
CA ARG A 141 -5.26 1.64 13.04
C ARG A 141 -3.89 1.29 12.48
N PHE A 142 -3.27 2.21 11.74
CA PHE A 142 -1.94 1.97 11.18
C PHE A 142 -0.90 1.88 12.30
N ARG A 143 -1.01 2.72 13.34
CA ARG A 143 -0.14 2.63 14.51
C ARG A 143 -0.18 1.26 15.18
N LYS A 144 -1.37 0.79 15.52
CA LYS A 144 -1.58 -0.55 16.11
C LYS A 144 -1.00 -1.66 15.25
N PHE A 145 -1.11 -1.54 13.93
CA PHE A 145 -0.53 -2.50 13.01
C PHE A 145 1.01 -2.48 13.05
N VAL A 146 1.63 -1.30 12.94
CA VAL A 146 3.10 -1.16 12.98
C VAL A 146 3.66 -1.62 14.32
N ASP A 147 3.03 -1.24 15.43
CA ASP A 147 3.46 -1.62 16.79
C ASP A 147 3.35 -3.14 17.05
N ALA A 148 2.51 -3.83 16.27
CA ALA A 148 2.36 -5.29 16.34
C ALA A 148 3.32 -6.04 15.39
N LEU A 149 4.12 -5.34 14.59
CA LEU A 149 5.11 -5.99 13.72
C LEU A 149 6.30 -6.47 14.53
N GLU A 150 6.56 -7.78 14.49
CA GLU A 150 7.78 -8.34 15.05
C GLU A 150 8.99 -7.94 14.20
N PRO A 151 10.07 -7.42 14.82
CA PRO A 151 11.29 -7.11 14.11
C PRO A 151 11.84 -8.32 13.35
N PRO A 152 12.48 -8.13 12.18
CA PRO A 152 13.20 -9.19 11.52
C PRO A 152 14.38 -9.68 12.35
N THR A 153 14.66 -10.99 12.30
CA THR A 153 15.89 -11.58 12.85
C THR A 153 17.13 -10.92 12.27
N GLU A 154 17.07 -10.59 10.98
CA GLU A 154 18.10 -9.83 10.28
C GLU A 154 17.45 -8.68 9.51
N GLN A 155 17.79 -7.45 9.89
CA GLN A 155 17.28 -6.25 9.23
C GLN A 155 17.96 -6.05 7.88
N ARG A 156 17.14 -5.86 6.84
CA ARG A 156 17.58 -5.71 5.45
C ARG A 156 16.97 -4.44 4.86
N THR A 157 17.73 -3.35 4.92
CA THR A 157 17.43 -2.07 4.29
C THR A 157 18.39 -1.84 3.14
N VAL A 158 18.19 -0.78 2.35
CA VAL A 158 19.21 -0.35 1.37
C VAL A 158 20.57 -0.01 2.01
N GLY A 159 20.63 0.23 3.32
CA GLY A 159 21.87 0.42 4.07
C GLY A 159 22.59 -0.89 4.41
N THR A 160 21.84 -1.96 4.69
CA THR A 160 22.40 -3.24 5.16
C THR A 160 22.41 -4.35 4.11
N LEU A 161 21.68 -4.21 3.00
CA LEU A 161 21.65 -5.18 1.90
C LEU A 161 22.96 -5.24 1.09
N LEU A 162 23.74 -4.16 1.11
CA LEU A 162 24.97 -4.06 0.33
C LEU A 162 26.07 -4.95 0.94
N GLY A 163 26.75 -5.74 0.10
CA GLY A 163 27.88 -6.57 0.50
C GLY A 163 27.55 -7.99 0.99
N GLN A 164 26.27 -8.38 0.98
CA GLN A 164 25.83 -9.77 1.21
C GLN A 164 25.70 -10.59 -0.09
N GLU A 165 26.07 -10.02 -1.24
CA GLU A 165 26.02 -10.71 -2.52
C GLU A 165 27.09 -11.81 -2.57
N PRO A 166 26.75 -13.05 -2.98
CA PRO A 166 27.75 -14.06 -3.25
C PRO A 166 28.70 -13.51 -4.32
N LYS A 167 30.00 -13.42 -4.02
CA LYS A 167 31.01 -13.13 -5.04
C LYS A 167 30.85 -14.18 -6.14
N SER A 168 30.45 -13.75 -7.34
CA SER A 168 30.42 -14.63 -8.52
C SER A 168 31.82 -15.04 -8.92
#